data_AF-A0AAW2RS23-F1
#
_entry.id   AF-A0AAW2RS23-F1
#
_cell.length_a   1.000
_cell.length_b   1.000
_cell.length_c   1.000
_cell.angle_alpha   90.00
_cell.angle_beta   90.00
_cell.angle_gamma   90.00
#
_symmetry.space_group_name_H-M   'P 1'
#
loop_
_entity.id
_entity.type
_entity.pdbx_description
1 polymer ?
#
loop_
_entity_poly.entity_id
_entity_poly.type
_entity_poly.pdbx_seq_one_letter_code
_entity_poly.pdbx_strand_id
1 'polypeptide(L)'
;MGMGKLRIGGAWSGVLEVEMDEWTVAMLREEVANRSDCGGPHCINLISAGRVLKDGDGTEKLSRLGIRNNAKILASKVSADQDGKSVKDEFLAEEERSKKLSRLKAAATSLASRHADGSLPVEDFNLELENQSGEKVQLGSETDQRAIMMGLMLHANAKALLRRQQYRDALEVLTMGEEAFSLCDPKLIEMVDNVSILQIDMVWCYFMLRDITWLSVAGLRLAKAREGIERAHGKESTRLRILQGGRYPELAFGQLQKSKDALISAQAKYFQLQVPDEALSLLMSMGYKEREAKRALRMNNLDVGSAVDFLVEEKLKVAQKREENLQRQKEILEQKQYGRTPLRKAVDLQKLKELVSIGFEKDLAAEALRRNENDTERLWMT
;
A
#
# COMPACT_ATOMS: atom_id res chain seq x y z
N MET A 1 -8.48 -65.65 13.30
CA MET A 1 -8.13 -64.26 12.91
C MET A 1 -7.24 -64.34 11.68
N GLY A 2 -7.65 -63.72 10.57
CA GLY A 2 -6.95 -63.86 9.29
C GLY A 2 -5.89 -62.78 9.11
N MET A 3 -4.62 -63.12 9.35
CA MET A 3 -3.50 -62.25 8.97
C MET A 3 -3.42 -62.15 7.44
N GLY A 4 -3.45 -60.92 6.92
CA GLY A 4 -3.26 -60.60 5.52
C GLY A 4 -1.87 -60.03 5.25
N LYS A 5 -1.31 -60.32 4.08
CA LYS A 5 -0.04 -59.74 3.61
C LYS A 5 -0.32 -58.62 2.63
N LEU A 6 0.15 -57.41 2.90
CA LEU A 6 0.08 -56.29 1.97
C LEU A 6 1.46 -56.03 1.37
N ARG A 7 1.51 -55.82 0.05
CA ARG A 7 2.75 -55.48 -0.66
C ARG A 7 2.78 -53.98 -0.87
N ILE A 8 3.67 -53.30 -0.15
CA ILE A 8 3.83 -51.86 -0.23
C ILE A 8 5.02 -51.56 -1.15
N GLY A 9 4.87 -50.59 -2.05
CA GLY A 9 5.94 -50.09 -2.90
C GLY A 9 5.93 -48.57 -2.96
N GLY A 10 7.08 -47.96 -3.28
CA GLY A 10 7.24 -46.50 -3.34
C GLY A 10 8.09 -45.96 -2.19
N ALA A 11 7.57 -45.01 -1.42
CA ALA A 11 8.26 -44.33 -0.31
C ALA A 11 8.84 -45.31 0.73
N TRP A 12 8.18 -46.46 0.92
CA TRP A 12 8.75 -47.65 1.55
C TRP A 12 8.33 -48.87 0.73
N SER A 13 9.24 -49.84 0.59
CA SER A 13 9.01 -51.06 -0.18
C SER A 13 9.20 -52.28 0.72
N GLY A 14 8.14 -53.06 0.90
CA GLY A 14 8.15 -54.21 1.82
C GLY A 14 6.81 -54.93 1.89
N VAL A 15 6.80 -56.06 2.60
CA VAL A 15 5.58 -56.82 2.91
C VAL A 15 5.17 -56.50 4.34
N LEU A 16 3.93 -56.04 4.51
CA LEU A 16 3.34 -55.75 5.82
C LEU A 16 2.32 -56.84 6.16
N GLU A 17 2.48 -57.47 7.31
CA GLU A 17 1.49 -58.41 7.85
C GLU A 17 0.50 -57.61 8.69
N VAL A 18 -0.77 -57.60 8.30
CA VAL A 18 -1.82 -56.80 8.93
C VAL A 18 -3.06 -57.63 9.20
N GLU A 19 -3.78 -57.26 10.25
CA GLU A 19 -5.09 -57.83 10.52
C GLU A 19 -6.16 -57.07 9.72
N MET A 20 -6.57 -57.67 8.61
CA MET A 20 -7.45 -57.04 7.59
C MET A 20 -8.81 -56.60 8.15
N ASP A 21 -9.23 -57.22 9.26
CA ASP A 21 -10.51 -56.98 9.93
C ASP A 21 -10.39 -56.01 11.11
N GLU A 22 -9.20 -55.52 11.45
CA GLU A 22 -9.00 -54.56 12.54
C GLU A 22 -8.34 -53.27 12.07
N TRP A 23 -7.46 -53.36 11.07
CA TRP A 23 -6.70 -52.23 10.59
C TRP A 23 -7.55 -51.26 9.76
N THR A 24 -7.25 -49.97 9.93
CA THR A 24 -7.82 -48.84 9.18
C THR A 24 -6.78 -48.23 8.25
N VAL A 25 -7.20 -47.37 7.32
CA VAL A 25 -6.28 -46.65 6.41
C VAL A 25 -5.31 -45.77 7.20
N ALA A 26 -5.77 -45.15 8.28
CA ALA A 26 -4.94 -44.31 9.14
C ALA A 26 -3.81 -45.11 9.82
N MET A 27 -4.12 -46.27 10.39
CA MET A 27 -3.13 -47.16 11.01
C MET A 27 -2.11 -47.67 9.98
N LEU A 28 -2.57 -48.00 8.77
CA LEU A 28 -1.69 -48.39 7.68
C LEU A 28 -0.77 -47.23 7.24
N ARG A 29 -1.29 -46.01 7.19
CA ARG A 29 -0.53 -44.81 6.82
C ARG A 29 0.53 -44.47 7.87
N GLU A 30 0.19 -44.62 9.14
CA GLU A 30 1.09 -44.43 10.27
C GLU A 30 2.23 -45.47 10.27
N GLU A 31 1.91 -46.75 10.09
CA GLU A 31 2.92 -47.80 10.03
C GLU A 31 3.87 -47.63 8.83
N VAL A 32 3.35 -47.21 7.68
CA VAL A 32 4.19 -46.89 6.51
C VAL A 32 5.03 -45.64 6.76
N ALA A 33 4.52 -44.65 7.48
CA ALA A 33 5.28 -43.44 7.86
C ALA A 33 6.44 -43.76 8.80
N ASN A 34 6.19 -44.56 9.83
CA ASN A 34 7.21 -45.01 10.78
C ASN A 34 8.36 -45.76 10.08
N ARG A 35 8.05 -46.53 9.03
CA ARG A 35 9.05 -47.31 8.27
C ARG A 35 9.73 -46.57 7.13
N SER A 36 9.25 -45.38 6.77
CA SER A 36 9.75 -44.61 5.62
C SER A 36 10.57 -43.37 6.02
N ASP A 37 10.93 -43.21 7.30
CA ASP A 37 11.58 -42.01 7.85
C ASP A 37 10.93 -40.69 7.36
N CYS A 38 9.61 -40.72 7.17
CA CYS A 38 8.84 -39.56 6.78
C CYS A 38 8.27 -38.91 8.05
N GLY A 39 8.37 -37.58 8.16
CA GLY A 39 8.03 -36.78 9.35
C GLY A 39 6.55 -36.76 9.77
N GLY A 40 5.79 -37.83 9.50
CA GLY A 40 4.42 -38.05 9.96
C GLY A 40 3.53 -38.76 8.92
N PRO A 41 2.37 -39.30 9.34
CA PRO A 41 1.39 -39.93 8.46
C PRO A 41 0.82 -38.97 7.39
N HIS A 42 0.77 -37.66 7.67
CA HIS A 42 0.30 -36.63 6.73
C HIS A 42 1.19 -36.47 5.48
N CYS A 43 2.42 -36.97 5.53
CA CYS A 43 3.40 -36.86 4.44
C CYS A 43 3.31 -38.03 3.46
N ILE A 44 2.35 -38.96 3.61
CA ILE A 44 2.25 -40.17 2.80
C ILE A 44 0.85 -40.33 2.23
N ASN A 45 0.77 -40.49 0.91
CA ASN A 45 -0.43 -40.92 0.22
C ASN A 45 -0.36 -42.41 -0.10
N LEU A 46 -1.42 -43.15 0.25
CA LEU A 46 -1.58 -44.55 -0.10
C LEU A 46 -2.52 -44.70 -1.30
N ILE A 47 -2.11 -45.48 -2.30
CA ILE A 47 -2.87 -45.72 -3.53
C ILE A 47 -3.02 -47.23 -3.72
N SER A 48 -4.25 -47.71 -3.91
CA SER A 48 -4.53 -49.12 -4.23
C SER A 48 -5.43 -49.21 -5.45
N ALA A 49 -5.10 -50.09 -6.40
CA ALA A 49 -5.84 -50.31 -7.64
C ALA A 49 -6.22 -49.01 -8.41
N GLY A 50 -5.33 -48.01 -8.39
CA GLY A 50 -5.53 -46.72 -9.07
C GLY A 50 -6.39 -45.70 -8.31
N ARG A 51 -6.80 -45.99 -7.06
CA ARG A 51 -7.55 -45.05 -6.19
C ARG A 51 -6.71 -44.62 -5.00
N VAL A 52 -6.71 -43.32 -4.70
CA VAL A 52 -6.09 -42.76 -3.48
C VAL A 52 -6.97 -43.14 -2.29
N LEU A 53 -6.39 -43.84 -1.31
CA LEU A 53 -7.07 -44.19 -0.07
C LEU A 53 -7.16 -42.93 0.81
N LYS A 54 -8.39 -42.50 1.07
CA LYS A 54 -8.68 -41.39 1.98
C LYS A 54 -8.93 -41.93 3.38
N ASP A 55 -8.50 -41.17 4.37
CA ASP A 55 -8.87 -41.44 5.76
C ASP A 55 -10.34 -41.00 5.89
N GLY A 56 -11.27 -41.96 5.93
CA GLY A 56 -12.68 -41.70 6.22
C GLY A 56 -12.91 -41.40 7.71
N ASP A 57 -14.07 -41.77 8.25
CA ASP A 57 -14.45 -41.53 9.66
C ASP A 57 -13.63 -42.34 10.71
N GLY A 58 -12.47 -42.89 10.34
CA GLY A 58 -11.60 -43.67 11.22
C GLY A 58 -12.12 -45.07 11.59
N THR A 59 -13.35 -45.42 11.20
CA THR A 59 -13.98 -46.72 11.51
C THR A 59 -14.03 -47.70 10.33
N GLU A 60 -13.60 -47.27 9.13
CA GLU A 60 -13.62 -48.11 7.94
C GLU A 60 -12.40 -49.05 7.90
N LYS A 61 -12.70 -50.35 8.01
CA LYS A 61 -11.72 -51.44 7.95
C LYS A 61 -11.20 -51.64 6.53
N LEU A 62 -9.94 -52.05 6.39
CA LEU A 62 -9.30 -52.30 5.08
C LEU A 62 -10.11 -53.31 4.22
N SER A 63 -10.76 -54.30 4.84
CA SER A 63 -11.61 -55.27 4.15
C SER A 63 -12.85 -54.65 3.48
N ARG A 64 -13.46 -53.62 4.08
CA ARG A 64 -14.61 -52.89 3.51
C ARG A 64 -14.21 -51.98 2.34
N LEU A 65 -12.94 -51.56 2.30
CA LEU A 65 -12.36 -50.76 1.22
C LEU A 65 -11.89 -51.62 0.03
N GLY A 66 -12.18 -52.92 0.03
CA GLY A 66 -11.86 -53.83 -1.06
C GLY A 66 -10.38 -54.25 -1.12
N ILE A 67 -9.61 -53.97 -0.07
CA ILE A 67 -8.21 -54.38 0.03
C ILE A 67 -8.20 -55.87 0.40
N ARG A 68 -7.61 -56.69 -0.48
CA ARG A 68 -7.54 -58.15 -0.32
C ARG A 68 -6.15 -58.59 0.16
N ASN A 69 -6.04 -59.83 0.61
CA ASN A 69 -4.74 -60.44 0.88
C ASN A 69 -3.86 -60.41 -0.39
N ASN A 70 -2.58 -60.07 -0.23
CA ASN A 70 -1.60 -59.75 -1.29
C ASN A 70 -1.91 -58.52 -2.16
N ALA A 71 -2.75 -57.59 -1.71
CA ALA A 71 -2.98 -56.34 -2.42
C ALA A 71 -1.67 -55.52 -2.55
N LYS A 72 -1.51 -54.87 -3.71
CA LYS A 72 -0.43 -53.92 -3.99
C LYS A 72 -0.87 -52.52 -3.59
N ILE A 73 -0.09 -51.87 -2.74
CA ILE A 73 -0.33 -50.50 -2.27
C ILE A 73 0.90 -49.67 -2.62
N LEU A 74 0.68 -48.57 -3.33
CA LEU A 74 1.73 -47.59 -3.63
C LEU A 74 1.70 -46.51 -2.55
N ALA A 75 2.82 -46.33 -1.84
CA ALA A 75 3.04 -45.24 -0.91
C ALA A 75 3.84 -44.13 -1.63
N SER A 76 3.29 -42.92 -1.72
CA SER A 76 3.97 -41.77 -2.31
C SER A 76 4.15 -40.69 -1.26
N LYS A 77 5.36 -40.12 -1.18
CA LYS A 77 5.66 -39.00 -0.28
C LYS A 77 5.02 -37.72 -0.84
N VAL A 78 4.18 -37.09 -0.04
CA VAL A 78 3.63 -35.77 -0.30
C VAL A 78 4.53 -34.77 0.41
N SER A 79 5.06 -33.80 -0.32
CA SER A 79 5.73 -32.64 0.28
C SER A 79 4.66 -31.78 0.96
N ALA A 80 4.35 -32.10 2.21
CA ALA A 80 3.76 -31.15 3.13
C ALA A 80 4.92 -30.39 3.76
N ASP A 81 4.95 -29.06 3.61
CA ASP A 81 5.79 -28.24 4.47
C ASP A 81 5.36 -28.44 5.93
N GLN A 82 6.29 -28.19 6.85
CA GLN A 82 6.23 -28.54 8.29
C GLN A 82 4.96 -28.08 9.05
N ASP A 83 4.12 -27.25 8.43
CA ASP A 83 2.90 -26.66 8.99
C ASP A 83 1.58 -27.31 8.54
N GLY A 84 1.60 -28.41 7.76
CA GLY A 84 0.37 -29.13 7.38
C GLY A 84 -0.60 -28.35 6.49
N LYS A 85 -0.17 -27.23 5.90
CA LYS A 85 -0.91 -26.53 4.85
C LYS A 85 -0.80 -27.32 3.56
N SER A 86 -1.93 -27.66 2.96
CA SER A 86 -1.90 -28.29 1.65
C SER A 86 -1.42 -27.25 0.63
N VAL A 87 -0.63 -27.67 -0.36
CA VAL A 87 -0.22 -26.83 -1.51
C VAL A 87 -1.44 -26.13 -2.17
N LYS A 88 -2.62 -26.73 -2.04
CA LYS A 88 -3.88 -26.15 -2.51
C LYS A 88 -4.32 -24.92 -1.70
N ASP A 89 -4.15 -24.94 -0.38
CA ASP A 89 -4.55 -23.82 0.49
C ASP A 89 -3.63 -22.61 0.29
N GLU A 90 -2.33 -22.84 0.10
CA GLU A 90 -1.39 -21.77 -0.27
C GLU A 90 -1.69 -21.18 -1.65
N PHE A 91 -2.01 -22.04 -2.62
CA PHE A 91 -2.40 -21.58 -3.96
C PHE A 91 -3.68 -20.73 -3.91
N LEU A 92 -4.69 -21.16 -3.15
CA LEU A 92 -5.94 -20.40 -2.98
C LEU A 92 -5.69 -19.06 -2.26
N ALA A 93 -4.85 -19.03 -1.24
CA ALA A 93 -4.49 -17.80 -0.53
C ALA A 93 -3.76 -16.81 -1.43
N GLU A 94 -2.84 -17.28 -2.28
CA GLU A 94 -2.12 -16.45 -3.24
C GLU A 94 -3.04 -15.95 -4.36
N GLU A 95 -4.00 -16.77 -4.80
CA GLU A 95 -5.01 -16.36 -5.76
C GLU A 95 -5.92 -15.25 -5.19
N GLU A 96 -6.35 -15.37 -3.93
CA GLU A 96 -7.11 -14.30 -3.27
C GLU A 96 -6.31 -13.02 -3.12
N ARG A 97 -5.02 -13.14 -2.79
CA ARG A 97 -4.11 -12.01 -2.64
C ARG A 97 -3.92 -11.28 -3.96
N SER A 98 -3.65 -12.01 -5.04
CA SER A 98 -3.54 -11.43 -6.39
C SER A 98 -4.84 -10.76 -6.85
N LYS A 99 -6.01 -11.33 -6.53
CA LYS A 99 -7.32 -10.69 -6.77
C LYS A 99 -7.51 -9.40 -5.98
N LYS A 100 -7.05 -9.34 -4.72
CA LYS A 100 -7.12 -8.11 -3.90
C LYS A 100 -6.22 -7.01 -4.49
N LEU A 101 -5.02 -7.36 -4.92
CA LEU A 101 -4.06 -6.42 -5.52
C LEU A 101 -4.51 -5.91 -6.88
N SER A 102 -5.07 -6.77 -7.74
CA SER A 102 -5.60 -6.36 -9.04
C SER A 102 -6.78 -5.40 -8.89
N ARG A 103 -7.67 -5.63 -7.92
CA ARG A 103 -8.74 -4.69 -7.56
C ARG A 103 -8.20 -3.35 -7.09
N LEU A 104 -7.17 -3.37 -6.24
CA LEU A 104 -6.53 -2.15 -5.74
C LEU A 104 -5.90 -1.35 -6.88
N LYS A 105 -5.18 -2.01 -7.80
CA LYS A 105 -4.60 -1.37 -8.99
C LYS A 105 -5.69 -0.77 -9.88
N ALA A 106 -6.74 -1.53 -10.18
CA ALA A 106 -7.87 -1.04 -10.99
C ALA A 106 -8.57 0.17 -10.36
N ALA A 107 -8.78 0.16 -9.04
CA ALA A 107 -9.36 1.29 -8.32
C ALA A 107 -8.45 2.53 -8.37
N ALA A 108 -7.14 2.37 -8.16
CA ALA A 108 -6.18 3.46 -8.25
C ALA A 108 -6.12 4.06 -9.66
N THR A 109 -6.10 3.23 -10.70
CA THR A 109 -6.12 3.69 -12.10
C THR A 109 -7.42 4.41 -12.44
N SER A 110 -8.57 3.88 -12.01
CA SER A 110 -9.87 4.54 -12.22
C SER A 110 -9.90 5.91 -11.56
N LEU A 111 -9.49 6.02 -10.29
CA LEU A 111 -9.48 7.28 -9.54
C LEU A 111 -8.48 8.28 -10.10
N ALA A 112 -7.27 7.85 -10.49
CA ALA A 112 -6.27 8.72 -11.11
C ALA A 112 -6.70 9.25 -12.48
N SER A 113 -7.53 8.51 -13.23
CA SER A 113 -8.04 8.96 -14.53
C SER A 113 -9.18 9.99 -14.43
N ARG A 114 -9.77 10.18 -13.25
CA ARG A 114 -10.87 11.14 -13.04
C ARG A 114 -10.33 12.56 -13.08
N HIS A 115 -10.99 13.40 -13.88
CA HIS A 115 -10.77 14.86 -13.92
C HIS A 115 -9.36 15.30 -14.31
N ALA A 116 -8.54 14.39 -14.87
CA ALA A 116 -7.22 14.72 -15.38
C ALA A 116 -7.28 15.68 -16.59
N ASP A 117 -8.43 15.73 -17.28
CA ASP A 117 -8.75 16.63 -18.39
C ASP A 117 -9.36 17.98 -17.95
N GLY A 118 -9.52 18.21 -16.64
CA GLY A 118 -10.19 19.39 -16.10
C GLY A 118 -11.72 19.38 -16.31
N SER A 119 -12.32 18.23 -16.60
CA SER A 119 -13.77 18.08 -16.73
C SER A 119 -14.50 18.34 -15.41
N LEU A 120 -15.75 18.81 -15.51
CA LEU A 120 -16.59 19.05 -14.32
C LEU A 120 -16.70 17.76 -13.49
N PRO A 121 -16.40 17.82 -12.18
CA PRO A 121 -16.55 16.66 -11.34
C PRO A 121 -18.00 16.26 -11.12
N VAL A 122 -18.41 15.19 -11.81
CA VAL A 122 -19.77 14.64 -11.66
C VAL A 122 -19.85 13.67 -10.48
N GLU A 123 -18.75 13.01 -10.14
CA GLU A 123 -18.67 12.08 -9.01
C GLU A 123 -18.20 12.78 -7.72
N ASP A 124 -18.48 12.17 -6.56
CA ASP A 124 -18.19 12.76 -5.23
C ASP A 124 -16.72 12.63 -4.78
N PHE A 125 -15.87 11.95 -5.58
CA PHE A 125 -14.48 11.66 -5.23
C PHE A 125 -13.51 12.33 -6.20
N ASN A 126 -13.15 13.57 -5.90
CA ASN A 126 -12.19 14.37 -6.68
C ASN A 126 -10.82 14.32 -6.03
N LEU A 127 -9.80 14.06 -6.84
CA LEU A 127 -8.41 14.08 -6.43
C LEU A 127 -7.72 15.27 -7.08
N GLU A 128 -6.99 16.04 -6.28
CA GLU A 128 -6.24 17.20 -6.73
C GLU A 128 -4.80 17.03 -6.22
N LEU A 129 -3.83 17.41 -7.05
CA LEU A 129 -2.43 17.46 -6.64
C LEU A 129 -2.18 18.78 -5.92
N GLU A 130 -1.69 18.69 -4.68
CA GLU A 130 -1.30 19.83 -3.86
C GLU A 130 0.20 19.81 -3.56
N ASN A 131 0.81 20.99 -3.45
CA ASN A 131 2.17 21.12 -2.92
C ASN A 131 2.20 20.99 -1.39
N GLN A 132 3.40 21.10 -0.80
CA GLN A 132 3.59 21.04 0.66
C GLN A 132 2.84 22.14 1.45
N SER A 133 2.48 23.24 0.79
CA SER A 133 1.67 24.33 1.37
C SER A 133 0.17 24.06 1.27
N GLY A 134 -0.26 23.09 0.45
CA GLY A 134 -1.67 22.80 0.15
C GLY A 134 -2.21 23.60 -1.03
N GLU A 135 -1.35 24.21 -1.84
CA GLU A 135 -1.77 24.90 -3.06
C GLU A 135 -1.85 23.89 -4.21
N LYS A 136 -2.85 24.03 -5.06
CA LYS A 136 -3.03 23.16 -6.22
C LYS A 136 -1.87 23.32 -7.20
N VAL A 137 -1.38 22.21 -7.73
CA VAL A 137 -0.33 22.21 -8.75
C VAL A 137 -0.77 21.37 -9.93
N GLN A 138 -0.66 21.95 -11.13
CA GLN A 138 -0.76 21.20 -12.38
C GLN A 138 0.67 20.84 -12.82
N LEU A 139 0.97 19.55 -12.83
CA LEU A 139 2.31 19.04 -13.16
C LEU A 139 2.29 18.36 -14.52
N GLY A 140 3.04 18.89 -15.48
CA GLY A 140 3.26 18.22 -16.77
C GLY A 140 1.99 17.98 -17.58
N SER A 141 2.03 16.91 -18.38
CA SER A 141 0.91 16.47 -19.22
C SER A 141 -0.16 15.71 -18.43
N GLU A 142 -1.33 15.51 -19.03
CA GLU A 142 -2.39 14.71 -18.43
C GLU A 142 -1.91 13.29 -18.05
N THR A 143 -1.04 12.69 -18.87
CA THR A 143 -0.44 11.38 -18.60
C THR A 143 0.49 11.42 -17.39
N ASP A 144 1.27 12.48 -17.23
CA ASP A 144 2.14 12.66 -16.05
C ASP A 144 1.29 12.83 -14.79
N GLN A 145 0.24 13.65 -14.84
CA GLN A 145 -0.65 13.87 -13.69
C GLN A 145 -1.31 12.57 -13.22
N ARG A 146 -1.84 11.77 -14.16
CA ARG A 146 -2.43 10.46 -13.86
C ARG A 146 -1.41 9.53 -13.21
N ALA A 147 -0.19 9.47 -13.75
CA ALA A 147 0.86 8.61 -13.26
C ALA A 147 1.34 9.04 -11.85
N ILE A 148 1.53 10.34 -11.60
CA ILE A 148 1.86 10.90 -10.29
C ILE A 148 0.74 10.60 -9.28
N MET A 149 -0.52 10.88 -9.62
CA MET A 149 -1.68 10.59 -8.75
C MET A 149 -1.74 9.10 -8.40
N MET A 150 -1.60 8.22 -9.39
CA MET A 150 -1.59 6.78 -9.18
C MET A 150 -0.44 6.36 -8.23
N GLY A 151 0.77 6.86 -8.45
CA GLY A 151 1.93 6.59 -7.59
C GLY A 151 1.71 7.03 -6.14
N LEU A 152 1.19 8.25 -5.93
CA LEU A 152 0.89 8.80 -4.61
C LEU A 152 -0.21 8.01 -3.88
N MET A 153 -1.26 7.62 -4.58
CA MET A 153 -2.35 6.82 -4.01
C MET A 153 -1.85 5.43 -3.59
N LEU A 154 -1.08 4.77 -4.45
CA LEU A 154 -0.49 3.46 -4.14
C LEU A 154 0.47 3.57 -2.96
N HIS A 155 1.27 4.63 -2.89
CA HIS A 155 2.14 4.89 -1.73
C HIS A 155 1.34 5.09 -0.43
N ALA A 156 0.24 5.83 -0.47
CA ALA A 156 -0.64 6.01 0.69
C ALA A 156 -1.28 4.68 1.15
N ASN A 157 -1.71 3.84 0.20
CA ASN A 157 -2.23 2.51 0.48
C ASN A 157 -1.15 1.59 1.08
N ALA A 158 0.07 1.62 0.53
CA ALA A 158 1.20 0.89 1.09
C ALA A 158 1.51 1.33 2.52
N LYS A 159 1.47 2.64 2.83
CA LYS A 159 1.62 3.12 4.21
C LYS A 159 0.54 2.59 5.16
N ALA A 160 -0.69 2.39 4.67
CA ALA A 160 -1.74 1.75 5.48
C ALA A 160 -1.43 0.26 5.74
N LEU A 161 -0.91 -0.47 4.75
CA LEU A 161 -0.48 -1.87 4.90
C LEU A 161 0.72 -2.01 5.83
N LEU A 162 1.70 -1.09 5.75
CA LEU A 162 2.85 -1.02 6.66
C LEU A 162 2.42 -0.87 8.13
N ARG A 163 1.42 -0.02 8.40
CA ARG A 163 0.85 0.14 9.77
C ARG A 163 0.16 -1.13 10.27
N ARG A 164 -0.37 -1.94 9.36
CA ARG A 164 -0.98 -3.25 9.65
C ARG A 164 0.03 -4.40 9.67
N GLN A 165 1.33 -4.10 9.50
CA GLN A 165 2.42 -5.06 9.45
C GLN A 165 2.30 -6.08 8.29
N GLN A 166 1.55 -5.74 7.24
CA GLN A 166 1.42 -6.57 6.04
C GLN A 166 2.54 -6.24 5.05
N TYR A 167 3.78 -6.62 5.39
CA TYR A 167 4.98 -6.18 4.66
C TYR A 167 5.08 -6.73 3.23
N ARG A 168 4.63 -7.97 2.98
CA ARG A 168 4.63 -8.56 1.63
C ARG A 168 3.69 -7.82 0.69
N ASP A 169 2.44 -7.61 1.12
CA ASP A 169 1.45 -6.85 0.36
C ASP A 169 1.89 -5.39 0.17
N ALA A 170 2.44 -4.77 1.22
CA ALA A 170 2.97 -3.41 1.14
C ALA A 170 4.07 -3.31 0.09
N LEU A 171 4.99 -4.28 0.04
CA LEU A 171 6.08 -4.28 -0.94
C LEU A 171 5.56 -4.35 -2.38
N GLU A 172 4.57 -5.20 -2.67
CA GLU A 172 3.96 -5.27 -4.01
C GLU A 172 3.25 -3.97 -4.39
N VAL A 173 2.53 -3.35 -3.45
CA VAL A 173 1.88 -2.05 -3.69
C VAL A 173 2.90 -0.94 -3.90
N LEU A 174 4.03 -0.95 -3.17
CA LEU A 174 5.13 -0.01 -3.39
C LEU A 174 5.78 -0.20 -4.76
N THR A 175 5.97 -1.45 -5.21
CA THR A 175 6.47 -1.74 -6.56
C THR A 175 5.52 -1.21 -7.64
N MET A 176 4.21 -1.41 -7.48
CA MET A 176 3.22 -0.81 -8.40
C MET A 176 3.26 0.72 -8.40
N GLY A 177 3.52 1.34 -7.23
CA GLY A 177 3.72 2.79 -7.13
C GLY A 177 4.99 3.26 -7.83
N GLU A 178 6.10 2.52 -7.69
CA GLU A 178 7.36 2.78 -8.40
C GLU A 178 7.18 2.70 -9.93
N GLU A 179 6.48 1.67 -10.41
CA GLU A 179 6.10 1.53 -11.82
C GLU A 179 5.28 2.74 -12.29
N ALA A 180 4.31 3.20 -11.49
CA ALA A 180 3.51 4.38 -11.82
C ALA A 180 4.38 5.64 -12.00
N PHE A 181 5.30 5.91 -11.07
CA PHE A 181 6.21 7.06 -11.19
C PHE A 181 7.15 6.95 -12.38
N SER A 182 7.52 5.74 -12.79
CA SER A 182 8.39 5.53 -13.96
C SER A 182 7.75 5.91 -15.31
N LEU A 183 6.42 6.08 -15.34
CA LEU A 183 5.68 6.52 -16.53
C LEU A 183 5.72 8.05 -16.74
N CYS A 184 6.19 8.81 -15.75
CA CYS A 184 6.24 10.27 -15.80
C CYS A 184 7.55 10.76 -16.44
N ASP A 185 7.57 12.00 -16.94
CA ASP A 185 8.83 12.68 -17.28
C ASP A 185 9.78 12.68 -16.07
N PRO A 186 10.99 12.11 -16.19
CA PRO A 186 11.98 12.10 -15.12
C PRO A 186 12.24 13.48 -14.50
N LYS A 187 12.17 14.57 -15.29
CA LYS A 187 12.38 15.93 -14.79
C LYS A 187 11.30 16.38 -13.81
N LEU A 188 10.07 15.90 -13.97
CA LEU A 188 8.96 16.19 -13.05
C LEU A 188 9.17 15.43 -11.74
N ILE A 189 9.55 14.15 -11.83
CA ILE A 189 9.79 13.29 -10.67
C ILE A 189 10.99 13.77 -9.84
N GLU A 190 12.01 14.36 -10.47
CA GLU A 190 13.15 14.94 -9.77
C GLU A 190 12.79 16.04 -8.78
N MET A 191 11.63 16.70 -8.97
CA MET A 191 11.11 17.74 -8.07
C MET A 191 10.24 17.19 -6.93
N VAL A 192 9.96 15.88 -6.92
CA VAL A 192 9.03 15.21 -6.02
C VAL A 192 9.80 14.28 -5.08
N ASP A 193 9.74 14.54 -3.77
CA ASP A 193 10.41 13.71 -2.76
C ASP A 193 9.69 12.37 -2.49
N ASN A 194 8.43 12.23 -2.94
CA ASN A 194 7.63 11.03 -2.72
C ASN A 194 8.30 9.76 -3.26
N VAL A 195 9.02 9.83 -4.38
CA VAL A 195 9.73 8.66 -4.92
C VAL A 195 10.84 8.21 -3.98
N SER A 196 11.62 9.14 -3.43
CA SER A 196 12.64 8.81 -2.45
C SER A 196 12.07 8.27 -1.15
N ILE A 197 10.93 8.80 -0.68
CA ILE A 197 10.24 8.27 0.50
C ILE A 197 9.72 6.86 0.22
N LEU A 198 9.20 6.60 -0.99
CA LEU A 198 8.77 5.27 -1.43
C LEU A 198 9.93 4.27 -1.39
N GLN A 199 11.14 4.66 -1.85
CA GLN A 199 12.34 3.82 -1.75
C GLN A 199 12.67 3.44 -0.30
N ILE A 200 12.56 4.38 0.64
CA ILE A 200 12.79 4.13 2.07
C ILE A 200 11.76 3.14 2.62
N ASP A 201 10.49 3.31 2.27
CA ASP A 201 9.41 2.40 2.68
C ASP A 201 9.62 0.97 2.12
N MET A 202 10.15 0.83 0.90
CA MET A 202 10.52 -0.48 0.33
C MET A 202 11.66 -1.15 1.10
N VAL A 203 12.69 -0.38 1.46
CA VAL A 203 13.80 -0.87 2.27
C VAL A 203 13.32 -1.30 3.66
N TRP A 204 12.36 -0.58 4.23
CA TRP A 204 11.71 -0.98 5.47
C TRP A 204 10.98 -2.32 5.33
N CYS A 205 10.26 -2.55 4.23
CA CYS A 205 9.68 -3.86 3.94
C CYS A 205 10.75 -4.96 3.88
N TYR A 206 11.86 -4.73 3.17
CA TYR A 206 12.96 -5.71 3.09
C TYR A 206 13.51 -6.07 4.47
N PHE A 207 13.74 -5.06 5.31
CA PHE A 207 14.20 -5.25 6.68
C PHE A 207 13.21 -6.07 7.52
N MET A 208 11.92 -5.74 7.45
CA MET A 208 10.89 -6.42 8.23
C MET A 208 10.62 -7.85 7.77
N LEU A 209 10.83 -8.15 6.48
CA LEU A 209 10.74 -9.50 5.92
C LEU A 209 11.94 -10.39 6.29
N ARG A 210 13.04 -9.81 6.80
CA ARG A 210 14.25 -10.50 7.26
C ARG A 210 14.92 -11.39 6.20
N ASP A 211 14.75 -11.04 4.95
CA ASP A 211 15.32 -11.78 3.83
C ASP A 211 16.63 -11.10 3.37
N ILE A 212 17.74 -11.79 3.61
CA ILE A 212 19.11 -11.30 3.38
C ILE A 212 19.38 -11.09 1.88
N THR A 213 18.63 -11.76 1.00
CA THR A 213 18.82 -11.64 -0.46
C THR A 213 18.57 -10.20 -0.95
N TRP A 214 17.74 -9.43 -0.24
CA TRP A 214 17.44 -8.04 -0.57
C TRP A 214 18.49 -7.04 -0.11
N LEU A 215 19.51 -7.46 0.65
CA LEU A 215 20.46 -6.54 1.28
C LEU A 215 21.24 -5.68 0.28
N SER A 216 21.67 -6.26 -0.84
CA SER A 216 22.37 -5.54 -1.90
C SER A 216 21.46 -4.52 -2.59
N VAL A 217 20.22 -4.91 -2.88
CA VAL A 217 19.18 -4.05 -3.48
C VAL A 217 18.81 -2.92 -2.52
N ALA A 218 18.72 -3.20 -1.21
CA ALA A 218 18.42 -2.21 -0.18
C ALA A 218 19.47 -1.08 -0.16
N GLY A 219 20.76 -1.42 -0.27
CA GLY A 219 21.83 -0.43 -0.35
C GLY A 219 21.68 0.51 -1.54
N LEU A 220 21.38 -0.04 -2.73
CA LEU A 220 21.15 0.74 -3.94
C LEU A 220 19.92 1.66 -3.80
N ARG A 221 18.82 1.14 -3.24
CA ARG A 221 17.60 1.94 -3.01
C ARG A 221 17.81 3.09 -2.03
N LEU A 222 18.58 2.87 -0.95
CA LEU A 222 18.92 3.94 -0.01
C LEU A 222 19.83 5.01 -0.63
N ALA A 223 20.75 4.63 -1.52
CA ALA A 223 21.57 5.59 -2.26
C ALA A 223 20.69 6.46 -3.18
N LYS A 224 19.77 5.86 -3.94
CA LYS A 224 18.80 6.58 -4.77
C LYS A 224 17.89 7.50 -3.94
N ALA A 225 17.40 7.01 -2.80
CA ALA A 225 16.56 7.80 -1.90
C ALA A 225 17.28 9.06 -1.42
N ARG A 226 18.55 8.91 -1.03
CA ARG A 226 19.42 10.01 -0.60
C ARG A 226 19.61 11.06 -1.69
N GLU A 227 20.00 10.64 -2.89
CA GLU A 227 20.19 11.57 -4.01
C GLU A 227 18.90 12.32 -4.35
N GLY A 228 17.76 11.64 -4.35
CA GLY A 228 16.48 12.27 -4.63
C GLY A 228 16.01 13.21 -3.51
N ILE A 229 16.24 12.88 -2.24
CA ILE A 229 15.96 13.78 -1.11
C ILE A 229 16.85 15.02 -1.19
N GLU A 230 18.15 14.86 -1.44
CA GLU A 230 19.07 15.99 -1.57
C GLU A 230 18.68 16.91 -2.74
N ARG A 231 18.21 16.33 -3.85
CA ARG A 231 17.69 17.10 -4.99
C ARG A 231 16.41 17.86 -4.65
N ALA A 232 15.44 17.19 -4.02
CA ALA A 232 14.15 17.79 -3.69
C ALA A 232 14.25 18.83 -2.56
N HIS A 233 15.04 18.54 -1.52
CA HIS A 233 15.15 19.34 -0.30
C HIS A 233 16.34 20.31 -0.31
N GLY A 234 17.20 20.24 -1.33
CA GLY A 234 18.45 20.99 -1.40
C GLY A 234 19.57 20.38 -0.54
N LYS A 235 20.82 20.75 -0.85
CA LYS A 235 21.98 20.35 -0.03
C LYS A 235 21.76 20.74 1.43
N GLU A 236 22.06 19.82 2.35
CA GLU A 236 21.84 19.97 3.79
C GLU A 236 20.38 20.36 4.16
N SER A 237 19.41 19.97 3.32
CA SER A 237 17.98 20.27 3.48
C SER A 237 17.66 21.77 3.56
N THR A 238 18.49 22.62 2.93
CA THR A 238 18.35 24.09 2.94
C THR A 238 17.03 24.57 2.35
N ARG A 239 16.57 24.01 1.23
CA ARG A 239 15.28 24.38 0.61
C ARG A 239 14.12 23.94 1.50
N LEU A 240 14.18 22.73 2.08
CA LEU A 240 13.18 22.26 3.04
C LEU A 240 13.11 23.18 4.27
N ARG A 241 14.25 23.60 4.80
CA ARG A 241 14.34 24.52 5.94
C ARG A 241 13.68 25.86 5.64
N ILE A 242 13.89 26.40 4.45
CA ILE A 242 13.25 27.65 4.01
C ILE A 242 11.73 27.46 3.91
N LEU A 243 11.28 26.38 3.25
CA LEU A 243 9.86 26.07 3.09
C LEU A 243 9.13 25.87 4.43
N GLN A 244 9.81 25.25 5.40
CA GLN A 244 9.25 25.01 6.73
C GLN A 244 9.54 26.15 7.72
N GLY A 245 10.07 27.29 7.25
CA GLY A 245 10.33 28.47 8.09
C GLY A 245 11.30 28.21 9.24
N GLY A 246 12.25 27.30 9.07
CA GLY A 246 13.20 26.87 10.11
C GLY A 246 12.66 25.84 11.10
N ARG A 247 11.40 25.40 10.98
CA ARG A 247 10.76 24.40 11.84
C ARG A 247 10.80 23.03 11.19
N TYR A 248 11.85 22.24 11.43
CA TYR A 248 12.00 20.92 10.81
C TYR A 248 12.66 19.95 11.82
N PRO A 249 12.18 18.71 11.92
CA PRO A 249 12.71 17.71 12.85
C PRO A 249 13.88 16.92 12.22
N GLU A 250 14.11 17.07 10.91
CA GLU A 250 15.04 16.24 10.15
C GLU A 250 16.48 16.73 10.28
N LEU A 251 17.32 15.92 10.93
CA LEU A 251 18.77 16.11 10.99
C LEU A 251 19.42 15.41 9.80
N ALA A 252 19.82 16.18 8.79
CA ALA A 252 20.47 15.72 7.57
C ALA A 252 21.47 14.57 7.81
N PHE A 253 21.29 13.44 7.13
CA PHE A 253 22.17 12.27 7.26
C PHE A 253 23.54 12.55 6.60
N GLY A 254 24.53 12.98 7.38
CA GLY A 254 25.91 13.20 6.91
C GLY A 254 26.73 11.93 6.61
N GLN A 255 27.82 12.13 5.86
CA GLN A 255 28.73 11.18 5.18
C GLN A 255 28.93 9.76 5.76
N LEU A 256 29.04 8.79 4.84
CA LEU A 256 29.06 7.35 5.06
C LEU A 256 30.47 6.75 4.99
N GLN A 257 31.40 7.14 5.88
CA GLN A 257 32.76 6.58 5.80
C GLN A 257 33.15 5.52 6.82
N LYS A 258 32.34 5.26 7.87
CA LYS A 258 32.44 4.03 8.68
C LYS A 258 31.07 3.65 9.24
N SER A 259 30.69 2.38 9.17
CA SER A 259 29.41 1.88 9.71
C SER A 259 29.22 2.18 11.20
N LYS A 260 30.33 2.17 11.97
CA LYS A 260 30.33 2.55 13.39
C LYS A 260 30.03 4.04 13.60
N ASP A 261 30.66 4.92 12.83
CA ASP A 261 30.43 6.37 12.92
C ASP A 261 28.99 6.73 12.50
N ALA A 262 28.47 6.02 11.49
CA ALA A 262 27.07 6.14 11.08
C ALA A 262 26.10 5.68 12.17
N LEU A 263 26.40 4.58 12.86
CA LEU A 263 25.58 4.09 13.97
C LEU A 263 25.60 5.06 15.16
N ILE A 264 26.78 5.58 15.52
CA ILE A 264 26.93 6.58 16.59
C ILE A 264 26.19 7.87 16.23
N SER A 265 26.29 8.33 14.98
CA SER A 265 25.53 9.48 14.49
C SER A 265 24.02 9.24 14.55
N ALA A 266 23.56 8.07 14.10
CA ALA A 266 22.15 7.69 14.16
C ALA A 266 21.64 7.61 15.61
N GLN A 267 22.45 7.07 16.52
CA GLN A 267 22.13 6.99 17.95
C GLN A 267 22.05 8.38 18.60
N ALA A 268 23.01 9.26 18.32
CA ALA A 268 23.00 10.64 18.82
C ALA A 268 21.74 11.39 18.33
N LYS A 269 21.39 11.24 17.05
CA LYS A 269 20.17 11.83 16.47
C LYS A 269 18.90 11.22 17.05
N TYR A 270 18.88 9.91 17.32
CA TYR A 270 17.75 9.26 17.97
C TYR A 270 17.47 9.87 19.34
N PHE A 271 18.51 10.12 20.15
CA PHE A 271 18.35 10.79 21.44
C PHE A 271 17.86 12.24 21.30
N GLN A 272 18.34 12.98 20.31
CA GLN A 272 17.85 14.35 20.03
C GLN A 272 16.37 14.39 19.61
N LEU A 273 15.85 13.32 19.00
CA LEU A 273 14.45 13.21 18.58
C LEU A 273 13.50 12.73 19.70
N GLN A 274 14.05 12.36 20.86
CA GLN A 274 13.23 12.01 22.02
C GLN A 274 12.58 13.27 22.59
N VAL A 275 11.29 13.16 22.88
CA VAL A 275 10.48 14.26 23.40
C VAL A 275 10.43 14.10 24.93
N PRO A 276 10.84 15.12 25.72
CA PRO A 276 10.75 15.07 27.17
C PRO A 276 9.29 14.92 27.64
N ASP A 277 9.07 14.07 28.64
CA ASP A 277 7.72 13.77 29.15
C ASP A 277 7.10 14.99 29.85
N GLU A 278 7.91 15.87 30.44
CA GLU A 278 7.45 17.12 31.07
C GLU A 278 6.86 18.09 30.03
N ALA A 279 7.60 18.33 28.93
CA ALA A 279 7.18 19.21 27.84
C ALA A 279 5.93 18.66 27.14
N LEU A 280 5.87 17.33 26.97
CA LEU A 280 4.71 16.65 26.40
C LEU A 280 3.49 16.78 27.32
N SER A 281 3.65 16.53 28.62
CA SER A 281 2.57 16.61 29.60
C SER A 281 1.99 18.02 29.69
N LEU A 282 2.84 19.04 29.59
CA LEU A 282 2.41 20.44 29.56
C LEU A 282 1.49 20.72 28.35
N LEU A 283 1.89 20.33 27.14
CA LEU A 283 1.02 20.50 25.96
C LEU A 283 -0.27 19.68 26.06
N MET A 284 -0.21 18.47 26.60
CA MET A 284 -1.41 17.66 26.83
C MET A 284 -2.36 18.29 27.84
N SER A 285 -1.83 18.94 28.89
CA SER A 285 -2.64 19.66 29.88
C SER A 285 -3.39 20.86 29.28
N MET A 286 -2.87 21.45 28.21
CA MET A 286 -3.54 22.50 27.43
C MET A 286 -4.63 21.96 26.48
N GLY A 287 -4.88 20.64 26.47
CA GLY A 287 -5.91 20.00 25.67
C GLY A 287 -5.45 19.51 24.29
N TYR A 288 -4.15 19.52 24.01
CA TYR A 288 -3.62 18.95 22.77
C TYR A 288 -3.47 17.43 22.85
N LYS A 289 -3.71 16.73 21.74
CA LYS A 289 -3.52 15.28 21.68
C LYS A 289 -2.03 14.95 21.71
N GLU A 290 -1.67 13.84 22.34
CA GLU A 290 -0.28 13.38 22.48
C GLU A 290 0.47 13.37 21.14
N ARG A 291 -0.15 12.85 20.07
CA ARG A 291 0.47 12.78 18.74
C ARG A 291 0.76 14.16 18.15
N GLU A 292 -0.15 15.12 18.34
CA GLU A 292 -0.01 16.50 17.85
C GLU A 292 1.06 17.24 18.65
N ALA A 293 1.05 17.08 19.98
CA ALA A 293 2.04 17.64 20.89
C ALA A 293 3.45 17.12 20.60
N LYS A 294 3.63 15.79 20.47
CA LYS A 294 4.92 15.17 20.10
C LYS A 294 5.43 15.69 18.76
N ARG A 295 4.55 15.86 17.77
CA ARG A 295 4.93 16.44 16.47
C ARG A 295 5.39 17.88 16.65
N ALA A 296 4.60 18.72 17.31
CA ALA A 296 4.91 20.13 17.49
C ALA A 296 6.25 20.35 18.21
N LEU A 297 6.52 19.57 19.25
CA LEU A 297 7.80 19.63 19.98
C LEU A 297 8.97 19.23 19.08
N ARG A 298 8.85 18.16 18.29
CA ARG A 298 9.91 17.75 17.35
C ARG A 298 10.17 18.79 16.26
N MET A 299 9.13 19.43 15.74
CA MET A 299 9.27 20.46 14.69
C MET A 299 9.93 21.74 15.21
N ASN A 300 9.85 22.02 16.51
CA ASN A 300 10.33 23.26 17.13
C ASN A 300 11.50 23.02 18.09
N ASN A 301 12.34 22.01 17.84
CA ASN A 301 13.52 21.70 18.65
C ASN A 301 13.25 21.58 20.15
N LEU A 302 12.09 21.02 20.51
CA LEU A 302 11.60 20.81 21.88
C LEU A 302 11.29 22.10 22.66
N ASP A 303 11.26 23.26 21.99
CA ASP A 303 10.79 24.49 22.60
C ASP A 303 9.26 24.49 22.74
N VAL A 304 8.78 24.62 23.97
CA VAL A 304 7.34 24.55 24.27
C VAL A 304 6.60 25.76 23.72
N GLY A 305 7.17 26.97 23.83
CA GLY A 305 6.52 28.20 23.37
C GLY A 305 6.27 28.18 21.86
N SER A 306 7.32 27.95 21.09
CA SER A 306 7.24 27.81 19.63
C SER A 306 6.35 26.62 19.21
N ALA A 307 6.31 25.54 19.99
CA ALA A 307 5.41 24.41 19.73
C ALA A 307 3.94 24.78 19.92
N VAL A 308 3.59 25.61 20.91
CA VAL A 308 2.22 26.13 21.09
C VAL A 308 1.83 27.02 19.91
N ASP A 309 2.69 27.97 19.51
CA ASP A 309 2.43 28.86 18.37
C ASP A 309 2.20 28.06 17.09
N PHE A 310 3.05 27.05 16.84
CA PHE A 310 2.89 26.13 15.73
C PHE A 310 1.54 25.40 15.75
N LEU A 311 1.09 24.92 16.92
CA LEU A 311 -0.20 24.24 17.05
C LEU A 311 -1.40 25.16 16.79
N VAL A 312 -1.30 26.44 17.20
CA VAL A 312 -2.32 27.45 16.93
C VAL A 312 -2.37 27.76 15.43
N GLU A 313 -1.22 28.00 14.80
CA GLU A 313 -1.12 28.23 13.36
C GLU A 313 -1.69 27.07 12.54
N GLU A 314 -1.37 25.81 12.90
CA GLU A 314 -1.91 24.62 12.23
C GLU A 314 -3.44 24.55 12.36
N LYS A 315 -4.00 24.84 13.55
CA LYS A 315 -5.46 24.87 13.74
C LYS A 315 -6.12 25.93 12.87
N LEU A 316 -5.51 27.12 12.74
CA LEU A 316 -6.01 28.19 11.88
C LEU A 316 -5.97 27.78 10.40
N LYS A 317 -4.85 27.21 9.93
CA LYS A 317 -4.72 26.70 8.55
C LYS A 317 -5.76 25.63 8.24
N VAL A 318 -6.00 24.69 9.16
CA VAL A 318 -7.03 23.66 8.99
C VAL A 318 -8.43 24.27 8.93
N ALA A 319 -8.73 25.28 9.75
CA ALA A 319 -10.01 25.98 9.71
C ALA A 319 -10.22 26.74 8.38
N GLN A 320 -9.19 27.45 7.91
CA GLN A 320 -9.20 28.14 6.61
C GLN A 320 -9.43 27.16 5.45
N LYS A 321 -8.67 26.06 5.41
CA LYS A 321 -8.86 25.02 4.38
C LYS A 321 -10.26 24.41 4.41
N ARG A 322 -10.88 24.26 5.58
CA ARG A 322 -12.26 23.78 5.67
C ARG A 322 -13.25 24.77 5.06
N GLU A 323 -13.09 26.06 5.34
CA GLU A 323 -13.92 27.11 4.75
C GLU A 323 -13.74 27.18 3.24
N GLU A 324 -12.50 27.17 2.75
CA GLU A 324 -12.19 27.12 1.32
C GLU A 324 -12.80 25.89 0.62
N ASN A 325 -12.72 24.72 1.27
CA ASN A 325 -13.32 23.50 0.75
C ASN A 325 -14.85 23.58 0.72
N LEU A 326 -15.49 24.17 1.72
CA LEU A 326 -16.94 24.38 1.74
C LEU A 326 -17.37 25.34 0.63
N GLN A 327 -16.62 26.44 0.41
CA GLN A 327 -16.88 27.36 -0.69
C GLN A 327 -16.73 26.67 -2.04
N ARG A 328 -15.66 25.88 -2.23
CA ARG A 328 -15.44 25.10 -3.44
C ARG A 328 -16.55 24.07 -3.70
N GLN A 329 -17.04 23.41 -2.66
CA GLN A 329 -18.17 22.48 -2.81
C GLN A 329 -19.43 23.20 -3.27
N LYS A 330 -19.71 24.40 -2.75
CA LYS A 330 -20.83 25.24 -3.22
C LYS A 330 -20.65 25.63 -4.70
N GLU A 331 -19.44 26.02 -5.10
CA GLU A 331 -19.12 26.34 -6.50
C GLU A 331 -19.33 25.14 -7.43
N ILE A 332 -18.88 23.94 -7.04
CA ILE A 332 -19.10 22.71 -7.83
C ILE A 332 -20.59 22.39 -7.94
N LEU A 333 -21.34 22.50 -6.84
CA LEU A 333 -22.79 22.28 -6.85
C LEU A 333 -23.50 23.28 -7.77
N GLU A 334 -23.07 24.53 -7.78
CA GLU A 334 -23.58 25.56 -8.67
C GLU A 334 -23.25 25.24 -10.14
N GLN A 335 -22.01 24.87 -10.45
CA GLN A 335 -21.63 24.44 -11.79
C GLN A 335 -22.43 23.22 -12.27
N LYS A 336 -22.74 22.28 -11.37
CA LYS A 336 -23.61 21.13 -11.67
C LYS A 336 -25.02 21.54 -12.08
N GLN A 337 -25.55 22.66 -11.56
CA GLN A 337 -26.88 23.15 -11.94
C GLN A 337 -26.93 23.63 -13.39
N TYR A 338 -25.88 24.32 -13.86
CA TYR A 338 -25.83 24.82 -15.24
C TYR A 338 -25.50 23.72 -16.28
N GLY A 339 -24.88 22.63 -15.84
CA GLY A 339 -24.54 21.49 -16.67
C GLY A 339 -23.17 21.62 -17.35
N ARG A 340 -22.97 20.86 -18.43
CA ARG A 340 -21.68 20.76 -19.12
C ARG A 340 -21.73 21.43 -20.49
N THR A 341 -20.60 22.01 -20.90
CA THR A 341 -20.39 22.45 -22.27
C THR A 341 -20.28 21.23 -23.22
N PRO A 342 -20.45 21.39 -24.54
CA PRO A 342 -20.19 20.33 -25.51
C PRO A 342 -18.82 19.64 -25.39
N LEU A 343 -17.76 20.36 -24.97
CA LEU A 343 -16.43 19.80 -24.65
C LEU A 343 -16.34 19.18 -23.24
N ARG A 344 -17.47 18.95 -22.56
CA ARG A 344 -17.58 18.36 -21.21
C ARG A 344 -16.94 19.19 -20.09
N LYS A 345 -16.69 20.48 -20.33
CA LYS A 345 -16.17 21.40 -19.33
C LYS A 345 -17.30 21.96 -18.47
N ALA A 346 -16.94 22.42 -17.28
CA ALA A 346 -17.83 23.18 -16.41
C ALA A 346 -18.12 24.56 -17.00
N VAL A 347 -19.27 25.16 -16.67
CA VAL A 347 -19.46 26.60 -16.88
C VAL A 347 -18.50 27.37 -15.97
N ASP A 348 -17.76 28.32 -16.54
CA ASP A 348 -16.79 29.13 -15.80
C ASP A 348 -17.52 30.17 -14.93
N LEU A 349 -17.41 30.01 -13.60
CA LEU A 349 -18.08 30.90 -12.65
C LEU A 349 -17.47 32.30 -12.61
N GLN A 350 -16.20 32.47 -12.97
CA GLN A 350 -15.58 33.80 -13.01
C GLN A 350 -16.17 34.61 -14.15
N LYS A 351 -16.20 34.02 -15.36
CA LYS A 351 -16.84 34.62 -16.54
C LYS A 351 -18.34 34.85 -16.33
N LEU A 352 -19.01 33.94 -15.63
CA LEU A 352 -20.41 34.13 -15.26
C LEU A 352 -20.59 35.34 -14.33
N LYS A 353 -19.74 35.48 -13.31
CA LYS A 353 -19.76 36.65 -12.41
C LYS A 353 -19.49 37.96 -13.16
N GLU A 354 -18.61 37.94 -14.17
CA GLU A 354 -18.36 39.08 -15.06
C GLU A 354 -19.59 39.44 -15.90
N LEU A 355 -20.27 38.47 -16.52
CA LEU A 355 -21.50 38.75 -17.28
C LEU A 355 -22.62 39.28 -16.38
N VAL A 356 -22.76 38.73 -15.17
CA VAL A 356 -23.74 39.21 -14.19
C VAL A 356 -23.40 40.63 -13.73
N SER A 357 -22.12 40.97 -13.54
CA SER A 357 -21.71 42.33 -13.15
C SER A 357 -21.96 43.36 -14.25
N ILE A 358 -21.94 42.94 -15.53
CA ILE A 358 -22.33 43.76 -16.68
C ILE A 358 -23.87 43.91 -16.77
N GLY A 359 -24.64 43.11 -16.03
CA GLY A 359 -26.09 43.24 -15.88
C GLY A 359 -26.90 42.14 -16.57
N PHE A 360 -26.27 41.09 -17.09
CA PHE A 360 -26.98 39.95 -17.66
C PHE A 360 -27.63 39.09 -16.57
N GLU A 361 -28.80 38.53 -16.87
CA GLU A 361 -29.45 37.56 -16.00
C GLU A 361 -28.58 36.30 -15.88
N LYS A 362 -28.43 35.80 -14.65
CA LYS A 362 -27.48 34.74 -14.30
C LYS A 362 -27.73 33.45 -15.08
N ASP A 363 -28.98 33.04 -15.22
CA ASP A 363 -29.34 31.78 -15.90
C ASP A 363 -29.11 31.88 -17.43
N LEU A 364 -29.43 33.04 -18.02
CA LEU A 364 -29.19 33.29 -19.45
C LEU A 364 -27.69 33.36 -19.75
N ALA A 365 -26.91 34.06 -18.91
CA ALA A 365 -25.47 34.13 -19.05
C ALA A 365 -24.82 32.74 -18.91
N ALA A 366 -25.29 31.92 -17.97
CA ALA A 366 -24.82 30.55 -17.78
C ALA A 366 -25.15 29.65 -18.98
N GLU A 367 -26.36 29.74 -19.54
CA GLU A 367 -26.73 28.98 -20.73
C GLU A 367 -25.92 29.42 -21.96
N ALA A 368 -25.69 30.72 -22.10
CA ALA A 368 -24.93 31.26 -23.22
C ALA A 368 -23.45 30.84 -23.14
N LEU A 369 -22.84 30.89 -21.95
CA LEU A 369 -21.49 30.34 -21.70
C LEU A 369 -21.44 28.83 -21.96
N ARG A 370 -22.48 28.08 -21.57
CA ARG A 370 -22.57 26.64 -21.82
C ARG A 370 -22.54 26.31 -23.30
N ARG A 371 -23.31 27.04 -24.11
CA ARG A 371 -23.41 26.82 -25.57
C ARG A 371 -22.13 27.24 -26.31
N ASN A 372 -21.46 28.29 -25.81
CA ASN A 372 -20.28 28.87 -26.44
C ASN A 372 -18.96 28.43 -25.82
N GLU A 373 -18.90 27.30 -25.12
CA GLU A 373 -17.65 26.74 -24.56
C GLU A 373 -16.89 27.68 -23.59
N ASN A 374 -17.63 28.49 -22.83
CA ASN A 374 -17.08 29.55 -21.99
C ASN A 374 -16.28 30.62 -22.77
N ASP A 375 -16.52 30.76 -24.09
CA ASP A 375 -15.95 31.83 -24.89
C ASP A 375 -16.82 33.09 -24.77
N THR A 376 -16.30 34.08 -24.06
CA THR A 376 -16.94 35.38 -23.87
C THR A 376 -16.92 36.23 -25.12
N GLU A 377 -15.97 36.06 -26.04
CA GLU A 377 -15.88 36.88 -27.26
C GLU A 377 -16.98 36.54 -28.27
N ARG A 378 -17.29 35.24 -28.41
CA ARG A 378 -18.39 34.76 -29.26
C ARG A 378 -19.77 35.18 -28.76
N LEU A 379 -19.91 35.45 -27.47
CA LEU A 379 -21.16 35.91 -26.86
C LEU A 379 -21.55 37.34 -27.28
N TRP A 380 -20.59 38.18 -27.66
CA TRP A 380 -20.87 39.57 -28.08
C TRP A 380 -21.21 39.69 -29.58
N MET A 381 -21.01 38.63 -30.35
CA MET A 381 -21.24 38.63 -31.81
C MET A 381 -22.58 38.00 -32.23
N THR A 382 -23.35 37.48 -31.27
CA THR A 382 -24.70 36.94 -31.42
C THR A 382 -25.67 37.76 -30.59
#